data_AF-A0A2M7SLY2-F1
#
_entry.id   AF-A0A2M7SLY2-F1
#
_cell.length_a   1.000
_cell.length_b   1.000
_cell.length_c   1.000
_cell.angle_alpha   90.00
_cell.angle_beta   90.00
_cell.angle_gamma   90.00
#
_symmetry.space_group_name_H-M   'P 1'
#
loop_
_entity.id
_entity.type
_entity.pdbx_description
1 polymer ?
#
loop_
_entity_poly.entity_id
_entity_poly.type
_entity_poly.pdbx_seq_one_letter_code
_entity_poly.pdbx_strand_id
1 'polypeptide(L)'
;MPTWKVELIPEAQNDFSSLDGSVRKRVLKQLVKLEQNPNCGDPLGNKAGINLEGYFKLYADKKRIRIIYEEVVDIIKVIAIDKREDMEVYRIALKRILSMKQD
;
A
#
# COMPACT_ATOMS: atom_id res chain seq x y z
N MET A 1 -3.90 9.87 -19.96
CA MET A 1 -2.60 9.24 -19.62
C MET A 1 -2.56 9.07 -18.11
N PRO A 2 -1.88 8.04 -17.57
CA PRO A 2 -1.65 7.98 -16.12
C PRO A 2 -0.83 9.22 -15.72
N THR A 3 -1.30 9.91 -14.69
CA THR A 3 -0.65 11.12 -14.16
C THR A 3 0.42 10.76 -13.14
N TRP A 4 0.27 9.58 -12.52
CA TRP A 4 1.18 9.05 -11.50
C TRP A 4 1.66 7.66 -11.90
N LYS A 5 2.87 7.31 -11.50
CA LYS A 5 3.44 5.96 -11.67
C LYS A 5 3.27 5.17 -10.38
N VAL A 6 2.70 3.97 -10.44
CA VAL A 6 2.65 3.08 -9.27
C VAL A 6 3.85 2.13 -9.31
N GLU A 7 4.63 2.11 -8.23
CA GLU A 7 5.76 1.19 -8.05
C GLU A 7 5.56 0.35 -6.80
N LEU A 8 5.81 -0.96 -6.92
CA LEU A 8 5.78 -1.88 -5.79
C LEU A 8 7.21 -2.17 -5.38
N ILE A 9 7.51 -2.04 -4.09
CA ILE A 9 8.77 -2.60 -3.56
C ILE A 9 8.77 -4.14 -3.72
N PRO A 10 9.93 -4.81 -3.73
CA PRO A 10 10.01 -6.24 -3.97
C PRO A 10 9.07 -7.07 -3.07
N GLU A 11 8.95 -6.70 -1.81
CA GLU A 11 8.08 -7.37 -0.85
C GLU A 11 6.59 -7.13 -1.17
N ALA A 12 6.21 -5.92 -1.59
CA ALA A 12 4.84 -5.64 -2.02
C ALA A 12 4.49 -6.35 -3.34
N GLN A 13 5.46 -6.57 -4.22
CA GLN A 13 5.30 -7.38 -5.42
C GLN A 13 5.01 -8.84 -5.07
N ASN A 14 5.69 -9.37 -4.06
CA ASN A 14 5.41 -10.71 -3.53
C ASN A 14 4.02 -10.78 -2.88
N ASP A 15 3.66 -9.79 -2.07
CA ASP A 15 2.32 -9.67 -1.47
C ASP A 15 1.25 -9.76 -2.57
N PHE A 16 1.35 -8.92 -3.61
CA PHE A 16 0.41 -8.90 -4.74
C PHE A 16 0.34 -10.25 -5.47
N SER A 17 1.49 -10.88 -5.66
CA SER A 17 1.63 -12.14 -6.40
C SER A 17 1.14 -13.35 -5.59
N SER A 18 1.04 -13.22 -4.26
CA SER A 18 0.47 -14.24 -3.37
C SER A 18 -1.07 -14.21 -3.32
N LEU A 19 -1.70 -13.12 -3.77
CA LEU A 19 -3.16 -12.98 -3.74
C LEU A 19 -3.86 -13.94 -4.71
N ASP A 20 -5.00 -14.47 -4.27
CA ASP A 20 -5.93 -15.22 -5.11
C ASP A 20 -6.31 -14.42 -6.36
N GLY A 21 -6.51 -15.10 -7.50
CA GLY A 21 -6.71 -14.44 -8.80
C GLY A 21 -7.86 -13.43 -8.83
N SER A 22 -8.96 -13.68 -8.10
CA SER A 22 -10.09 -12.74 -8.01
C SER A 22 -9.77 -11.51 -7.15
N VAL A 23 -9.04 -11.70 -6.05
CA VAL A 23 -8.58 -10.63 -5.15
C VAL A 23 -7.52 -9.79 -5.86
N ARG A 24 -6.56 -10.42 -6.54
CA ARG A 24 -5.52 -9.77 -7.34
C ARG A 24 -6.11 -8.83 -8.38
N LYS A 25 -7.14 -9.26 -9.12
CA LYS A 25 -7.86 -8.40 -10.08
C LYS A 25 -8.48 -7.16 -9.42
N ARG A 26 -9.02 -7.30 -8.20
CA ARG A 26 -9.62 -6.18 -7.46
C ARG A 26 -8.56 -5.22 -6.92
N VAL A 27 -7.42 -5.74 -6.48
CA VAL A 27 -6.26 -4.94 -6.06
C VAL A 27 -5.66 -4.19 -7.24
N LEU A 28 -5.46 -4.86 -8.38
CA LEU A 28 -4.95 -4.24 -9.60
C LEU A 28 -5.80 -3.04 -10.04
N LYS A 29 -7.13 -3.16 -9.95
CA LYS A 29 -8.04 -2.03 -10.24
C LYS A 29 -7.80 -0.83 -9.33
N GLN A 30 -7.43 -1.04 -8.06
CA GLN A 30 -7.09 0.05 -7.14
C GLN A 30 -5.73 0.67 -7.46
N LEU A 31 -4.75 -0.15 -7.85
CA LEU A 31 -3.44 0.35 -8.30
C LEU A 31 -3.57 1.22 -9.56
N VAL A 32 -4.30 0.75 -10.58
CA VAL A 32 -4.57 1.55 -11.79
C VAL A 32 -5.36 2.83 -11.45
N LYS A 33 -6.22 2.79 -10.44
CA LYS A 33 -6.92 4.00 -9.96
C LYS A 33 -5.94 5.00 -9.33
N LEU A 34 -4.93 4.53 -8.59
CA LEU A 34 -3.89 5.39 -8.02
C LEU A 34 -3.06 6.10 -9.09
N GLU A 35 -2.78 5.43 -10.22
CA GLU A 35 -2.09 6.07 -11.37
C GLU A 35 -2.86 7.26 -11.95
N GLN A 36 -4.18 7.29 -11.77
CA GLN A 36 -5.07 8.34 -12.28
C GLN A 36 -5.43 9.38 -11.20
N ASN A 37 -5.53 8.95 -9.95
CA ASN A 37 -5.91 9.79 -8.82
C ASN A 37 -5.18 9.32 -7.53
N PRO A 38 -4.11 10.00 -7.12
CA PRO A 38 -3.34 9.63 -5.93
C PRO A 38 -4.13 9.86 -4.63
N ASN A 39 -5.02 10.85 -4.61
CA ASN A 39 -5.81 11.30 -3.45
C ASN A 39 -6.98 10.37 -3.08
N CYS A 40 -6.92 9.09 -3.43
CA CYS A 40 -8.00 8.14 -3.16
C CYS A 40 -7.83 7.32 -1.88
N GLY A 41 -6.65 7.36 -1.26
CA GLY A 41 -6.38 6.74 0.04
C GLY A 41 -6.67 7.66 1.22
N ASP A 42 -6.80 7.06 2.39
CA ASP A 42 -6.90 7.77 3.67
C ASP A 42 -5.49 7.95 4.26
N PRO A 43 -5.13 9.13 4.79
CA PRO A 43 -3.86 9.32 5.47
C PRO A 43 -3.78 8.43 6.71
N LEU A 44 -2.59 7.92 6.96
CA LEU A 44 -2.23 7.21 8.19
C LEU A 44 -1.54 8.19 9.15
N GLY A 45 -1.54 7.81 10.42
CA GLY A 45 -0.87 8.57 11.47
C GLY A 45 -0.28 7.62 12.49
N ASN A 46 0.10 8.16 13.63
CA ASN A 46 0.63 7.37 14.72
C ASN A 46 -0.50 6.71 15.51
N LYS A 47 -0.46 5.37 15.61
CA LYS A 47 -1.39 4.62 16.46
C LYS A 47 -0.70 3.43 17.10
N ALA A 48 -0.83 3.29 18.42
CA ALA A 48 -0.34 2.15 19.19
C ALA A 48 1.15 1.82 18.95
N GLY A 49 2.01 2.85 18.85
CA GLY A 49 3.44 2.70 18.60
C GLY A 49 3.82 2.44 17.14
N ILE A 50 2.84 2.36 16.23
CA ILE A 50 3.05 2.26 14.79
C ILE A 50 2.94 3.66 14.19
N ASN A 51 4.09 4.27 13.88
CA ASN A 51 4.13 5.56 13.22
C ASN A 51 4.16 5.39 11.70
N LEU A 52 3.02 5.63 11.05
CA LEU A 52 2.87 5.64 9.60
C LEU A 52 2.44 7.03 9.09
N GLU A 53 2.83 8.08 9.79
CA GLU A 53 2.66 9.45 9.30
C GLU A 53 3.38 9.66 7.97
N GLY A 54 2.72 10.33 7.03
CA GLY A 54 3.20 10.48 5.64
C GLY A 54 2.85 9.30 4.72
N TYR A 55 2.28 8.22 5.25
CA TYR A 55 1.77 7.09 4.47
C TYR A 55 0.25 7.12 4.37
N PHE A 56 -0.28 6.38 3.41
CA PHE A 56 -1.70 6.29 3.11
C PHE A 56 -2.15 4.84 3.06
N LYS A 57 -3.44 4.62 3.30
CA LYS A 57 -4.09 3.33 3.08
C LYS A 57 -5.18 3.44 2.02
N LEU A 58 -5.27 2.44 1.16
CA LEU A 58 -6.39 2.28 0.24
C LEU A 58 -7.06 0.93 0.45
N TYR A 59 -8.39 0.91 0.49
CA TYR A 59 -9.15 -0.34 0.61
C TYR A 59 -9.31 -1.04 -0.73
N ALA A 60 -9.04 -2.34 -0.74
CA ALA A 60 -9.35 -3.23 -1.84
C ALA A 60 -10.21 -4.40 -1.34
N ASP A 61 -10.81 -5.14 -2.28
CA ASP A 61 -11.60 -6.34 -2.01
C ASP A 61 -12.63 -6.20 -0.86
N LYS A 62 -13.61 -5.29 -1.01
CA LYS A 62 -14.64 -5.04 0.02
C LYS A 62 -14.04 -4.73 1.41
N LYS A 63 -12.95 -3.97 1.47
CA LYS A 63 -12.20 -3.57 2.69
C LYS A 63 -11.44 -4.70 3.40
N ARG A 64 -11.40 -5.91 2.81
CA ARG A 64 -10.65 -7.05 3.34
C ARG A 64 -9.15 -6.83 3.16
N ILE A 65 -8.74 -6.29 2.00
CA ILE A 65 -7.34 -5.97 1.68
C ILE A 65 -7.08 -4.47 1.86
N ARG A 66 -5.89 -4.13 2.32
CA ARG A 66 -5.33 -2.78 2.38
C ARG A 66 -4.05 -2.72 1.56
N ILE A 67 -3.92 -1.63 0.83
CA ILE A 67 -2.70 -1.23 0.14
C ILE A 67 -2.13 -0.08 0.95
N ILE A 68 -0.92 -0.23 1.48
CA ILE A 68 -0.18 0.83 2.18
C ILE A 68 0.83 1.41 1.21
N TYR A 69 0.82 2.74 1.05
CA TYR A 69 1.68 3.42 0.10
C TYR A 69 2.14 4.78 0.62
N GLU A 70 3.19 5.32 0.02
CA GLU A 70 3.63 6.71 0.13
C GLU A 70 3.57 7.41 -1.22
N GLU A 71 3.41 8.72 -1.19
CA GLU A 71 3.46 9.57 -2.39
C GLU A 71 4.84 10.23 -2.45
N VAL A 72 5.58 9.98 -3.52
CA VAL A 72 6.95 10.48 -3.74
C VAL A 72 7.03 11.04 -5.15
N VAL A 73 6.94 12.36 -5.31
CA VAL A 73 7.13 13.11 -6.58
C VAL A 73 6.66 12.34 -7.83
N ASP A 74 5.36 12.40 -8.11
CA ASP A 74 4.68 11.71 -9.22
C ASP A 74 4.73 10.17 -9.19
N ILE A 75 5.28 9.57 -8.12
CA ILE A 75 5.31 8.12 -7.88
C ILE A 75 4.46 7.77 -6.65
N ILE A 76 3.63 6.74 -6.79
CA ILE A 76 2.94 6.06 -5.70
C ILE A 76 3.73 4.80 -5.37
N LYS A 77 4.46 4.84 -4.26
CA LYS A 77 5.29 3.72 -3.82
C LYS A 77 4.51 2.84 -2.86
N VAL A 78 4.15 1.65 -3.32
CA VAL A 78 3.42 0.66 -2.53
C VAL A 78 4.38 -0.12 -1.66
N ILE A 79 4.13 -0.06 -0.35
CA ILE A 79 4.97 -0.66 0.69
C ILE A 79 4.45 -2.02 1.12
N ALA A 80 3.13 -2.20 1.21
CA ALA A 80 2.54 -3.47 1.64
C ALA A 80 1.12 -3.66 1.09
N ILE A 81 0.76 -4.91 0.80
CA ILE A 81 -0.60 -5.28 0.38
C ILE A 81 -1.05 -6.49 1.19
N ASP A 82 -1.93 -6.31 2.17
CA ASP A 82 -2.38 -7.44 2.97
C ASP A 82 -3.76 -7.19 3.61
N LYS A 83 -4.29 -8.22 4.27
CA LYS A 83 -5.53 -8.18 5.02
C LYS A 83 -5.43 -7.23 6.21
N ARG A 84 -6.59 -6.79 6.72
CA ARG A 84 -6.66 -6.00 7.98
C ARG A 84 -6.14 -6.75 9.19
N GLU A 85 -6.33 -8.08 9.19
CA GLU A 85 -6.40 -8.88 10.41
C GLU A 85 -5.23 -8.56 11.34
N ASP A 86 -5.58 -8.33 12.60
CA ASP A 86 -4.65 -8.06 13.70
C ASP A 86 -3.70 -6.88 13.55
N MET A 87 -3.99 -5.92 12.65
CA MET A 87 -3.10 -4.79 12.33
C MET A 87 -1.80 -5.21 11.62
N GLU A 88 -1.74 -6.43 11.09
CA GLU A 88 -0.50 -7.01 10.55
C GLU A 88 0.08 -6.21 9.38
N VAL A 89 -0.78 -5.79 8.44
CA VAL A 89 -0.36 -4.94 7.31
C VAL A 89 0.38 -3.68 7.74
N TYR A 90 0.00 -3.09 8.88
CA TYR A 90 0.64 -1.86 9.39
C TYR A 90 1.99 -2.15 10.06
N ARG A 91 2.12 -3.29 10.76
CA ARG A 91 3.41 -3.75 11.33
C ARG A 91 4.40 -4.11 10.24
N ILE A 92 3.95 -4.85 9.22
CA ILE A 92 4.75 -5.21 8.05
C ILE A 92 5.22 -3.93 7.34
N ALA A 93 4.30 -2.99 7.08
CA ALA A 93 4.65 -1.72 6.46
C ALA A 93 5.71 -0.97 7.26
N LEU A 94 5.52 -0.80 8.57
CA LEU A 94 6.48 -0.12 9.44
C LEU A 94 7.86 -0.79 9.40
N LYS A 95 7.90 -2.12 9.50
CA LYS A 95 9.17 -2.88 9.44
C LYS A 95 9.91 -2.60 8.14
N ARG A 96 9.21 -2.67 7.00
CA ARG A 96 9.80 -2.40 5.66
C ARG A 96 10.29 -0.97 5.55
N ILE A 97 9.52 0.01 6.04
CA ILE A 97 9.91 1.43 6.06
C ILE A 97 11.19 1.63 6.89
N LEU A 98 11.28 1.01 8.07
CA LEU A 98 12.46 1.12 8.92
C LEU A 98 13.70 0.49 8.29
N SER A 99 13.54 -0.64 7.58
CA SER A 99 14.63 -1.27 6.83
C SER A 99 15.11 -0.39 5.67
N MET A 100 14.18 0.24 4.93
CA MET A 100 14.52 1.14 3.81
C MET A 100 15.22 2.44 4.22
N LYS A 101 15.09 2.88 5.47
CA LYS A 101 15.75 4.09 5.99
C LYS A 101 17.19 3.86 6.45
N GLN A 102 17.66 2.61 6.47
CA GLN A 102 19.01 2.25 6.89
C GLN A 102 20.00 2.15 5.71
N ASP A 103 19.50 2.27 4.47
CA ASP A 103 20.26 2.33 3.22
C ASP A 103 20.40 3.78 2.72
#